data_AF-A0A959XL32-F1
#
_entry.id   AF-A0A959XL32-F1
#
_cell.length_a   1.000
_cell.length_b   1.000
_cell.length_c   1.000
_cell.angle_alpha   90.00
_cell.angle_beta   90.00
_cell.angle_gamma   90.00
#
_symmetry.space_group_name_H-M   'P 1'
#
loop_
_entity.id
_entity.type
_entity.pdbx_description
1 polymer ?
#
loop_
_entity_poly.entity_id
_entity_poly.type
_entity_poly.pdbx_seq_one_letter_code
_entity_poly.pdbx_strand_id
1 'polypeptide(L)'
;DLDGIITSPHKVNLTPGNVFSQPKFLSIFFPNQNKYLLRTMWLLLTISAMFILVIIFSFSFTVSTIIRQKKVSEIKNDFINNMTHELKTPISTISLACQALGDPDIKSREGIVDNYINVIADENKRLAMVVENVLRTAVMDKGELKLKIIDLDIHEVLNQVLHNMNIQLER
;
A
#
# COMPACT_ATOMS: atom_id res chain seq x y z
N ASP A 1 7.80 -13.18 63.16
CA ASP A 1 7.37 -11.90 63.73
C ASP A 1 6.16 -12.04 64.62
N LEU A 2 6.40 -12.06 65.92
CA LEU A 2 5.35 -12.10 66.95
C LEU A 2 4.45 -10.84 66.86
N ASP A 3 5.03 -9.70 66.43
CA ASP A 3 4.34 -8.42 66.26
C ASP A 3 3.26 -8.44 65.17
N GLY A 4 3.45 -9.21 64.10
CA GLY A 4 2.45 -9.37 63.03
C GLY A 4 1.23 -10.19 63.45
N ILE A 5 1.43 -11.15 64.35
CA ILE A 5 0.36 -11.98 64.93
C ILE A 5 -0.48 -11.16 65.92
N ILE A 6 0.15 -10.27 66.69
CA ILE A 6 -0.52 -9.39 67.65
C ILE A 6 -1.28 -8.26 66.96
N THR A 7 -0.91 -7.83 65.76
CA THR A 7 -1.58 -6.74 65.02
C THR A 7 -2.54 -7.21 63.93
N SER A 8 -2.69 -8.53 63.73
CA SER A 8 -3.57 -9.06 62.68
C SER A 8 -5.02 -8.58 62.83
N PRO A 9 -5.68 -8.12 61.74
CA PRO A 9 -7.08 -7.72 61.73
C PRO A 9 -8.05 -8.90 61.88
N HIS A 10 -7.57 -10.15 61.75
CA HIS A 10 -8.39 -11.35 61.89
C HIS A 10 -8.16 -12.00 63.25
N LYS A 11 -8.91 -11.55 64.26
CA LYS A 11 -8.90 -12.11 65.62
C LYS A 11 -10.29 -12.58 66.05
N VAL A 12 -10.37 -13.74 66.68
CA VAL A 12 -11.59 -14.26 67.29
C VAL A 12 -11.34 -14.52 68.77
N ASN A 13 -12.28 -14.09 69.62
CA ASN A 13 -12.23 -14.36 71.05
C ASN A 13 -12.72 -15.79 71.31
N LEU A 14 -11.87 -16.63 71.90
CA LEU A 14 -12.16 -18.03 72.17
C LEU A 14 -12.84 -18.26 73.52
N THR A 15 -12.94 -17.24 74.38
CA THR A 15 -13.56 -17.33 75.70
C THR A 15 -14.52 -16.16 75.94
N PRO A 16 -15.64 -16.08 75.19
CA PRO A 16 -16.64 -15.04 75.42
C PRO A 16 -17.39 -15.32 76.74
N GLY A 17 -17.42 -14.35 77.65
CA GLY A 17 -18.25 -14.38 78.87
C GLY A 17 -17.63 -15.02 80.12
N ASN A 18 -16.36 -15.42 80.09
CA ASN A 18 -15.70 -16.00 81.26
C ASN A 18 -14.95 -14.90 82.06
N VAL A 19 -15.46 -14.51 83.24
CA VAL A 19 -14.96 -13.37 84.03
C VAL A 19 -13.70 -13.71 84.84
N PHE A 20 -13.44 -14.99 85.08
CA PHE A 20 -12.37 -15.48 85.96
C PHE A 20 -11.11 -15.96 85.23
N SER A 21 -11.06 -15.89 83.89
CA SER A 21 -9.91 -16.32 83.09
C SER A 21 -9.51 -15.23 82.10
N GLN A 22 -8.20 -15.06 81.87
CA GLN A 22 -7.72 -14.07 80.90
C GLN A 22 -8.25 -14.41 79.49
N PRO A 23 -8.80 -13.43 78.75
CA PRO A 23 -9.42 -13.68 77.45
C PRO A 23 -8.37 -14.17 76.45
N LYS A 24 -8.59 -15.36 75.89
CA LYS A 24 -7.71 -15.95 74.87
C LYS A 24 -8.18 -15.55 73.48
N PHE A 25 -7.33 -14.87 72.74
CA PHE A 25 -7.58 -14.48 71.35
C PHE A 25 -6.81 -15.40 70.40
N LEU A 26 -7.50 -15.90 69.38
CA LEU A 26 -6.89 -16.56 68.23
C LEU A 26 -6.73 -15.52 67.12
N SER A 27 -5.50 -15.26 66.68
CA SER A 27 -5.21 -14.38 65.56
C SER A 27 -4.52 -15.13 64.42
N ILE A 28 -4.97 -14.90 63.18
CA ILE A 28 -4.37 -15.51 61.98
C ILE A 28 -3.63 -14.42 61.22
N PHE A 29 -2.31 -14.55 61.09
CA PHE A 29 -1.47 -13.62 60.34
C PHE A 29 -1.07 -14.24 59.02
N PHE A 30 -1.38 -13.55 57.91
CA PHE A 30 -0.98 -13.97 56.56
C PHE A 30 0.17 -13.08 56.08
N PRO A 31 1.43 -13.42 56.38
CA PRO A 31 2.57 -12.72 55.80
C PRO A 31 2.55 -12.91 54.28
N ASN A 32 2.77 -11.83 53.51
CA ASN A 32 2.89 -11.83 52.04
C ASN A 32 1.60 -12.04 51.19
N GLN A 33 0.43 -11.59 51.64
CA GLN A 33 -0.81 -11.62 50.82
C GLN A 33 -0.63 -10.92 49.46
N ASN A 34 -0.02 -9.72 49.42
CA ASN A 34 0.18 -8.97 48.17
C ASN A 34 1.08 -9.71 47.17
N LYS A 35 2.13 -10.41 47.65
CA LYS A 35 3.03 -11.19 46.80
C LYS A 35 2.33 -12.42 46.22
N TYR A 36 1.44 -13.05 47.00
CA TYR A 36 0.63 -14.18 46.56
C TYR A 36 -0.44 -13.76 45.52
N LEU A 37 -1.10 -12.62 45.75
CA LEU A 37 -2.08 -12.04 44.83
C LEU A 37 -1.41 -11.65 43.50
N LEU A 38 -0.27 -10.95 43.55
CA LEU A 38 0.50 -10.60 42.35
C LEU A 38 0.98 -11.83 41.58
N ARG A 39 1.48 -12.86 42.27
CA ARG A 39 1.91 -14.11 41.63
C ARG A 39 0.76 -14.84 40.93
N THR A 40 -0.45 -14.76 41.48
CA THR A 40 -1.65 -15.38 40.89
C THR A 40 -2.19 -14.56 39.70
N MET A 41 -2.13 -13.22 39.78
CA MET A 41 -2.65 -12.31 38.74
C MET A 41 -1.69 -12.05 37.58
N TRP A 42 -0.40 -12.40 37.73
CA TRP A 42 0.62 -12.14 36.71
C TRP A 42 0.33 -12.80 35.36
N LEU A 43 -0.29 -13.99 35.37
CA LEU A 43 -0.68 -14.68 34.13
C LEU A 43 -1.79 -13.92 33.38
N LEU A 44 -2.79 -13.39 34.11
CA LEU A 44 -3.84 -12.59 33.49
C LEU A 44 -3.29 -11.26 32.94
N LEU A 45 -2.38 -10.63 33.68
CA LEU A 45 -1.76 -9.36 33.30
C LEU A 45 -0.85 -9.49 32.08
N THR A 46 -0.13 -10.60 31.95
CA THR A 46 0.69 -10.87 30.77
C THR A 46 -0.16 -11.14 29.54
N ILE A 47 -1.27 -11.90 29.68
CA ILE A 47 -2.21 -12.14 28.58
C ILE A 47 -2.87 -10.83 28.12
N SER A 48 -3.35 -10.00 29.04
CA SER A 48 -3.98 -8.73 28.66
C SER A 48 -3.00 -7.76 28.01
N ALA A 49 -1.77 -7.68 28.54
CA ALA A 49 -0.71 -6.87 27.93
C ALA A 49 -0.34 -7.38 26.52
N MET A 50 -0.22 -8.70 26.33
CA MET A 50 0.02 -9.31 25.02
C MET A 50 -1.12 -9.00 24.04
N PHE A 51 -2.36 -9.07 24.49
CA PHE A 51 -3.52 -8.74 23.66
C PHE A 51 -3.52 -7.27 23.22
N ILE A 52 -3.18 -6.35 24.12
CA ILE A 52 -3.03 -4.92 23.80
C ILE A 52 -1.92 -4.70 22.77
N LEU A 53 -0.78 -5.37 22.92
CA LEU A 53 0.32 -5.29 21.95
C LEU A 53 -0.08 -5.80 20.56
N VAL A 54 -0.82 -6.91 20.49
CA VAL A 54 -1.35 -7.44 19.23
C VAL A 54 -2.32 -6.46 18.57
N ILE A 55 -3.20 -5.81 19.35
CA ILE A 55 -4.11 -4.79 18.83
C ILE A 55 -3.34 -3.59 18.27
N ILE A 56 -2.36 -3.08 19.02
CA ILE A 56 -1.53 -1.95 18.57
C ILE A 56 -0.80 -2.32 17.27
N PHE A 57 -0.17 -3.49 17.24
CA PHE A 57 0.53 -3.98 16.05
C PHE A 57 -0.43 -4.13 14.85
N SER A 58 -1.58 -4.75 15.04
CA SER A 58 -2.60 -4.92 14.01
C SER A 58 -3.12 -3.58 13.50
N PHE A 59 -3.35 -2.62 14.40
CA PHE A 59 -3.80 -1.28 14.04
C PHE A 59 -2.74 -0.55 13.21
N SER A 60 -1.49 -0.54 13.67
CA SER A 60 -0.37 0.04 12.93
C SER A 60 -0.16 -0.62 11.56
N PHE A 61 -0.25 -1.95 11.49
CA PHE A 61 -0.17 -2.71 10.25
C PHE A 61 -1.31 -2.35 9.28
N THR A 62 -2.55 -2.23 9.80
CA THR A 62 -3.73 -1.87 9.02
C THR A 62 -3.60 -0.46 8.46
N VAL A 63 -3.21 0.53 9.28
CA VAL A 63 -3.00 1.91 8.83
C VAL A 63 -1.93 1.98 7.75
N SER A 64 -0.79 1.31 7.94
CA SER A 64 0.29 1.26 6.95
C SER A 64 -0.18 0.66 5.63
N THR A 65 -0.98 -0.41 5.71
CA THR A 65 -1.58 -1.07 4.55
C THR A 65 -2.54 -0.14 3.82
N ILE A 66 -3.41 0.57 4.54
CA ILE A 66 -4.36 1.53 3.95
C ILE A 66 -3.60 2.65 3.22
N ILE A 67 -2.55 3.21 3.83
CA ILE A 67 -1.75 4.27 3.21
C ILE A 67 -1.08 3.76 1.92
N ARG A 68 -0.50 2.55 1.96
CA ARG A 68 0.13 1.94 0.80
C ARG A 68 -0.88 1.67 -0.31
N GLN A 69 -2.06 1.12 0.04
CA GLN A 69 -3.14 0.87 -0.91
C GLN A 69 -3.67 2.17 -1.53
N LYS A 70 -3.85 3.23 -0.72
CA LYS A 70 -4.27 4.55 -1.20
C LYS A 70 -3.27 5.11 -2.20
N LYS A 71 -1.97 5.06 -1.91
CA LYS A 71 -0.92 5.52 -2.82
C LYS A 71 -0.93 4.76 -4.15
N VAL A 72 -1.09 3.43 -4.11
CA VAL A 72 -1.20 2.61 -5.33
C VAL A 72 -2.46 2.96 -6.12
N SER A 73 -3.58 3.18 -5.43
CA SER A 73 -4.84 3.61 -6.06
C SER A 73 -4.71 4.97 -6.74
N GLU A 74 -4.06 5.94 -6.09
CA GLU A 74 -3.77 7.26 -6.66
C GLU A 74 -2.91 7.14 -7.93
N ILE A 75 -1.79 6.40 -7.87
CA ILE A 75 -0.93 6.16 -9.06
C ILE A 75 -1.73 5.54 -10.20
N LYS A 76 -2.58 4.56 -9.91
CA LYS A 76 -3.42 3.89 -10.93
C LYS A 76 -4.44 4.86 -11.53
N ASN A 77 -5.08 5.69 -10.70
CA ASN A 77 -6.04 6.68 -11.17
C ASN A 77 -5.37 7.75 -12.04
N ASP A 78 -4.19 8.23 -11.63
CA ASP A 78 -3.40 9.19 -12.39
C ASP A 78 -2.97 8.60 -13.74
N PHE A 79 -2.51 7.34 -13.75
CA PHE A 79 -2.20 6.63 -14.98
C PHE A 79 -3.40 6.56 -15.92
N ILE A 80 -4.58 6.14 -15.42
CA ILE A 80 -5.80 6.05 -16.23
C ILE A 80 -6.21 7.44 -16.76
N ASN A 81 -6.14 8.47 -15.94
CA ASN A 81 -6.50 9.84 -16.32
C ASN A 81 -5.55 10.36 -17.41
N ASN A 82 -4.24 10.14 -17.26
CA ASN A 82 -3.23 10.52 -18.24
C ASN A 82 -3.44 9.79 -19.57
N MET A 83 -3.66 8.47 -19.53
CA MET A 83 -3.94 7.68 -20.75
C MET A 83 -5.23 8.13 -21.43
N THR A 84 -6.27 8.44 -20.65
CA THR A 84 -7.53 8.97 -21.19
C THR A 84 -7.29 10.30 -21.91
N HIS A 85 -6.49 11.20 -21.32
CA HIS A 85 -6.16 12.48 -21.95
C HIS A 85 -5.35 12.29 -23.24
N GLU A 86 -4.31 11.46 -23.21
CA GLU A 86 -3.47 11.16 -24.37
C GLU A 86 -4.23 10.49 -25.52
N LEU A 87 -5.25 9.68 -25.21
CA LEU A 87 -6.13 9.08 -26.23
C LEU A 87 -7.16 10.07 -26.77
N LYS A 88 -7.68 11.00 -25.95
CA LYS A 88 -8.74 11.93 -26.35
C LYS A 88 -8.30 12.90 -27.44
N THR A 89 -7.07 13.40 -27.36
CA THR A 89 -6.50 14.34 -28.33
C THR A 89 -6.48 13.80 -29.76
N PRO A 90 -5.79 12.68 -30.08
CA PRO A 90 -5.76 12.14 -31.44
C PRO A 90 -7.15 11.75 -31.94
N ILE A 91 -8.01 11.19 -31.08
CA ILE A 91 -9.39 10.82 -31.45
C ILE A 91 -10.19 12.06 -31.88
N SER A 92 -10.04 13.16 -31.15
CA SER A 92 -10.75 14.41 -31.44
C SER A 92 -10.21 15.07 -32.71
N THR A 93 -8.89 15.04 -32.95
CA THR A 93 -8.26 15.51 -34.19
C THR A 93 -8.73 14.70 -35.40
N ILE A 94 -8.76 13.36 -35.30
CA ILE A 94 -9.29 12.48 -36.36
C ILE A 94 -10.76 12.80 -36.63
N SER A 95 -11.58 12.94 -35.58
CA SER A 95 -12.99 13.28 -35.73
C SER A 95 -13.17 14.62 -36.46
N LEU A 96 -12.37 15.63 -36.13
CA LEU A 96 -12.42 16.94 -36.80
C LEU A 96 -12.02 16.85 -38.27
N ALA A 97 -10.94 16.11 -38.58
CA ALA A 97 -10.50 15.87 -39.95
C ALA A 97 -11.57 15.12 -40.76
N CYS A 98 -12.20 14.09 -40.18
CA CYS A 98 -13.30 13.36 -40.81
C CYS A 98 -14.52 14.26 -41.06
N GLN A 99 -14.86 15.16 -40.14
CA GLN A 99 -15.94 16.14 -40.32
C GLN A 99 -15.62 17.10 -41.48
N ALA A 100 -14.39 17.61 -41.55
CA ALA A 100 -13.95 18.46 -42.65
C ALA A 100 -14.00 17.72 -44.00
N LEU A 101 -13.59 16.45 -44.06
CA LEU A 101 -13.69 15.62 -45.26
C LEU A 101 -15.14 15.32 -45.68
N GLY A 102 -16.10 15.42 -44.75
CA GLY A 102 -17.52 15.30 -45.04
C GLY A 102 -18.12 16.53 -45.74
N ASP A 103 -17.47 17.70 -45.62
CA ASP A 103 -17.95 18.97 -46.15
C ASP A 103 -17.77 19.03 -47.69
N PRO A 104 -18.85 19.29 -48.47
CA PRO A 104 -18.78 19.46 -49.93
C PRO A 104 -17.79 20.54 -50.39
N ASP A 105 -17.62 21.61 -49.61
CA ASP A 105 -16.73 22.74 -49.95
C ASP A 105 -15.25 22.35 -49.84
N ILE A 106 -14.93 21.35 -49.02
CA ILE A 106 -13.57 20.80 -48.88
C ILE A 106 -13.27 19.83 -50.02
N LYS A 107 -14.26 19.03 -50.46
CA LYS A 107 -14.09 18.06 -51.55
C LYS A 107 -13.79 18.68 -52.91
N SER A 108 -14.22 19.93 -53.11
CA SER A 108 -13.97 20.67 -54.36
C SER A 108 -12.58 21.30 -54.45
N ARG A 109 -11.79 21.25 -53.37
CA ARG A 109 -10.43 21.83 -53.31
C ARG A 109 -9.37 20.74 -53.44
N GLU A 110 -8.63 20.77 -54.55
CA GLU A 110 -7.52 19.84 -54.80
C GLU A 110 -6.43 19.97 -53.72
N GLY A 111 -5.89 18.82 -53.28
CA GLY A 111 -4.79 18.72 -52.30
C GLY A 111 -5.18 18.90 -50.82
N ILE A 112 -6.33 19.51 -50.50
CA ILE A 112 -6.79 19.66 -49.11
C ILE A 112 -7.26 18.33 -48.53
N VAL A 113 -7.93 17.51 -49.35
CA VAL A 113 -8.36 16.16 -48.97
C VAL A 113 -7.16 15.30 -48.56
N ASP A 114 -6.08 15.32 -49.34
CA ASP A 114 -4.85 14.57 -49.05
C ASP A 114 -4.20 15.03 -47.74
N ASN A 115 -4.21 16.33 -47.45
CA ASN A 115 -3.72 16.85 -46.17
C ASN A 115 -4.50 16.30 -44.97
N TYR A 116 -5.84 16.27 -45.02
CA TYR A 116 -6.64 15.69 -43.94
C TYR A 116 -6.46 14.17 -43.82
N ILE A 117 -6.30 13.46 -44.94
CA ILE A 117 -5.97 12.03 -44.93
C ILE A 117 -4.61 11.80 -44.25
N ASN A 118 -3.62 12.63 -44.52
CA ASN A 118 -2.31 12.56 -43.87
C ASN A 118 -2.40 12.83 -42.36
N VAL A 119 -3.17 13.84 -41.94
CA VAL A 119 -3.44 14.11 -40.51
C VAL A 119 -4.06 12.89 -39.83
N ILE A 120 -5.06 12.27 -40.45
CA ILE A 120 -5.71 11.06 -39.91
C ILE A 120 -4.69 9.91 -39.81
N ALA A 121 -3.86 9.72 -40.84
CA ALA A 121 -2.83 8.67 -40.86
C ALA A 121 -1.80 8.85 -39.74
N ASP A 122 -1.35 10.08 -39.49
CA ASP A 122 -0.36 10.36 -38.45
C ASP A 122 -0.94 10.24 -37.03
N GLU A 123 -2.17 10.71 -36.79
CA GLU A 123 -2.84 10.50 -35.50
C GLU A 123 -3.16 9.01 -35.24
N ASN A 124 -3.41 8.22 -36.30
CA ASN A 124 -3.57 6.77 -36.17
C ASN A 124 -2.25 6.08 -35.77
N LYS A 125 -1.11 6.48 -36.35
CA LYS A 125 0.22 6.00 -35.91
C LYS A 125 0.47 6.38 -34.45
N ARG A 126 0.10 7.60 -34.05
CA ARG A 126 0.24 8.08 -32.68
C ARG A 126 -0.60 7.26 -31.70
N LEU A 127 -1.86 6.97 -32.04
CA LEU A 127 -2.72 6.09 -31.24
C LEU A 127 -2.09 4.70 -31.06
N ALA A 128 -1.54 4.12 -32.13
CA ALA A 128 -0.87 2.82 -32.05
C ALA A 128 0.32 2.86 -31.06
N MET A 129 1.13 3.94 -31.07
CA MET A 129 2.23 4.11 -30.10
C MET A 129 1.73 4.23 -28.66
N VAL A 130 0.64 4.97 -28.42
CA VAL A 130 0.05 5.10 -27.07
C VAL A 130 -0.44 3.74 -26.57
N VAL A 131 -1.13 2.97 -27.42
CA VAL A 131 -1.62 1.62 -27.06
C VAL A 131 -0.46 0.67 -26.76
N GLU A 132 0.60 0.69 -27.57
CA GLU A 132 1.80 -0.13 -27.34
C GLU A 132 2.47 0.23 -26.00
N ASN A 133 2.55 1.52 -25.65
CA ASN A 133 3.09 1.97 -24.37
C ASN A 133 2.24 1.47 -23.18
N VAL A 134 0.92 1.48 -23.30
CA VAL A 134 0.00 0.92 -22.29
C VAL A 134 0.24 -0.58 -22.13
N LEU A 135 0.34 -1.31 -23.24
CA LEU A 135 0.57 -2.77 -23.22
C LEU A 135 1.91 -3.11 -22.55
N ARG A 136 2.99 -2.40 -22.90
CA ARG A 136 4.31 -2.57 -22.27
C ARG A 136 4.27 -2.29 -20.77
N THR A 137 3.58 -1.23 -20.36
CA THR A 137 3.41 -0.89 -18.94
C THR A 137 2.66 -2.01 -18.21
N ALA A 138 1.60 -2.57 -18.80
CA ALA A 138 0.84 -3.68 -18.22
C ALA A 138 1.66 -4.98 -18.11
N VAL A 139 2.52 -5.29 -19.08
CA VAL A 139 3.44 -6.44 -19.04
C VAL A 139 4.51 -6.25 -17.95
N MET A 140 5.03 -5.03 -17.81
CA MET A 140 6.02 -4.68 -16.79
C MET A 140 5.42 -4.81 -15.37
N ASP A 141 4.19 -4.36 -15.15
CA ASP A 141 3.47 -4.48 -13.87
C ASP A 141 3.22 -5.93 -13.45
N LYS A 142 3.03 -6.84 -14.41
CA LYS A 142 2.87 -8.28 -14.14
C LYS A 142 4.19 -8.99 -13.81
N GLY A 143 5.34 -8.33 -13.96
CA GLY A 143 6.66 -8.94 -13.76
C GLY A 143 7.00 -10.03 -14.79
N GLU A 144 6.28 -10.09 -15.92
CA GLU A 144 6.44 -11.11 -16.95
C GLU A 144 7.60 -10.81 -17.93
N LEU A 145 8.37 -9.75 -17.67
CA LEU A 145 9.47 -9.34 -18.54
C LEU A 145 10.65 -10.32 -18.38
N LYS A 146 10.70 -11.33 -19.24
CA LYS A 146 11.81 -12.28 -19.33
C LYS A 146 13.05 -11.56 -19.88
N LEU A 147 13.80 -10.91 -18.99
CA LEU A 147 15.09 -10.32 -19.32
C LEU A 147 16.07 -11.43 -19.70
N LYS A 148 16.54 -11.41 -20.95
CA LYS A 148 17.60 -12.30 -21.43
C LYS A 148 18.94 -11.59 -21.25
N ILE A 149 19.61 -11.88 -20.14
CA ILE A 149 20.95 -11.36 -19.87
C ILE A 149 21.95 -12.13 -20.76
N ILE A 150 22.72 -11.40 -21.56
CA ILE A 150 23.77 -11.92 -22.43
C ILE A 150 25.01 -11.04 -22.31
N ASP A 151 26.20 -11.63 -22.45
CA ASP A 151 27.44 -10.87 -22.60
C ASP A 151 27.43 -10.17 -23.97
N LEU A 152 27.74 -8.88 -23.97
CA LEU A 152 27.61 -8.01 -25.13
C LEU A 152 28.79 -7.04 -25.19
N ASP A 153 29.38 -6.85 -26.37
CA ASP A 153 30.40 -5.82 -26.58
C ASP A 153 29.72 -4.45 -26.78
N ILE A 154 29.93 -3.56 -25.83
CA ILE A 154 29.36 -2.21 -25.83
C ILE A 154 29.87 -1.39 -27.02
N HIS A 155 31.11 -1.62 -27.50
CA HIS A 155 31.66 -0.88 -28.64
C HIS A 155 30.95 -1.25 -29.94
N GLU A 156 30.63 -2.53 -30.13
CA GLU A 156 29.86 -3.00 -31.30
C GLU A 156 28.45 -2.39 -31.31
N VAL A 157 27.77 -2.40 -30.15
CA VAL A 157 26.44 -1.80 -30.01
C VAL A 157 26.47 -0.31 -30.32
N LEU A 158 27.45 0.43 -29.77
CA LEU A 158 27.60 1.86 -30.03
C LEU A 158 27.80 2.16 -31.51
N ASN A 159 28.68 1.41 -32.18
CA ASN A 159 28.89 1.57 -33.63
C ASN A 159 27.61 1.29 -34.43
N GLN A 160 26.85 0.28 -34.03
CA GLN A 160 25.59 -0.07 -34.67
C GLN A 160 24.51 1.01 -34.48
N VAL A 161 24.44 1.59 -33.27
CA VAL A 161 23.54 2.72 -32.98
C VAL A 161 23.94 3.95 -33.80
N LEU A 162 25.23 4.32 -33.83
CA LEU A 162 25.73 5.46 -34.60
C LEU A 162 25.45 5.29 -36.10
N HIS A 163 25.64 4.07 -36.62
CA HIS A 163 25.32 3.76 -38.01
C HIS A 163 23.83 3.94 -38.32
N ASN A 164 22.94 3.40 -37.46
CA ASN A 164 21.49 3.56 -37.63
C ASN A 164 21.03 5.02 -37.51
N MET A 165 21.63 5.81 -36.61
CA MET A 165 21.30 7.22 -36.47
C MET A 165 21.75 8.05 -37.67
N ASN A 166 22.92 7.75 -38.25
CA ASN A 166 23.37 8.42 -39.49
C ASN A 166 22.40 8.17 -40.65
N ILE A 167 21.86 6.95 -40.80
CA ILE A 167 20.87 6.63 -41.84
C ILE A 167 19.58 7.46 -41.68
N GLN A 168 19.17 7.78 -40.45
CA GLN A 168 18.00 8.63 -40.19
C GLN A 168 18.26 10.12 -40.44
N LEU A 169 19.51 10.56 -40.37
CA LEU A 169 19.90 11.96 -40.59
C LEU A 169 20.14 12.30 -42.07
N GLU A 170 20.46 11.31 -42.90
CA GLU A 170 20.64 11.48 -44.35
C GLU A 170 19.32 11.41 -45.15
N ARG A 171 18.17 11.21 -44.47
CA ARG A 171 16.82 11.29 -45.06
C ARG A 171 16.15 12.62 -44.74
#